data_AF-A0A847PP86-F1
#
_entry.id   AF-A0A847PP86-F1
#
_cell.length_a   1.000
_cell.length_b   1.000
_cell.length_c   1.000
_cell.angle_alpha   90.00
_cell.angle_beta   90.00
_cell.angle_gamma   90.00
#
_symmetry.space_group_name_H-M   'P 1'
#
loop_
_entity.id
_entity.type
_entity.pdbx_description
1 polymer ?
#
loop_
_entity_poly.entity_id
_entity_poly.type
_entity_poly.pdbx_seq_one_letter_code
_entity_poly.pdbx_strand_id
1 'polypeptide(L)'
;MESMEKGMELPNYSVLMSVYKGEKAEHLRIAMNSMWNQTVPTDDFVLMCDGLLTPELDAVIEEMQATHHKALHVVRLRENHGLGYAL
;
A
#
# COMPACT_ATOMS: atom_id res chain seq x y z
N MET A 1 3.74 -44.34 8.81
CA MET A 1 4.65 -43.35 8.18
C MET A 1 3.92 -42.02 8.30
N GLU A 2 4.06 -41.44 9.49
CA GLU A 2 3.32 -40.27 9.97
C GLU A 2 3.77 -39.01 9.24
N SER A 3 2.78 -38.20 8.86
CA SER A 3 2.76 -36.76 9.09
C SER A 3 3.94 -35.97 8.52
N MET A 4 3.97 -35.82 7.20
CA MET A 4 4.69 -34.71 6.58
C MET A 4 3.96 -33.40 6.90
N GLU A 5 4.74 -32.46 7.44
CA GLU A 5 4.35 -31.14 7.94
C GLU A 5 3.34 -30.44 7.03
N LYS A 6 2.13 -30.18 7.54
CA LYS A 6 1.32 -29.08 7.03
C LYS A 6 2.11 -27.81 7.32
N GLY A 7 2.79 -27.27 6.32
CA GLY A 7 3.39 -25.94 6.39
C GLY A 7 2.35 -24.96 6.92
N MET A 8 2.75 -24.11 7.86
CA MET A 8 1.85 -23.13 8.48
C MET A 8 1.34 -22.17 7.40
N GLU A 9 0.07 -22.29 7.02
CA GLU A 9 -0.60 -21.28 6.19
C GLU A 9 -0.82 -20.03 7.05
N LEU A 10 -0.20 -18.93 6.66
CA LEU A 10 -0.39 -17.64 7.32
C LEU A 10 -1.71 -17.02 6.84
N PRO A 11 -2.44 -16.32 7.71
CA PRO A 11 -3.70 -15.70 7.33
C PRO A 11 -3.46 -14.57 6.30
N ASN A 12 -4.42 -14.39 5.40
CA ASN A 12 -4.46 -13.19 4.56
C ASN A 12 -4.58 -11.95 5.46
N TYR A 13 -3.99 -10.87 5.00
CA TYR A 13 -3.98 -9.60 5.73
C TYR A 13 -4.02 -8.44 4.74
N SER A 14 -4.60 -7.33 5.19
CA SER A 14 -4.60 -6.09 4.45
C SER A 14 -3.46 -5.19 4.90
N VAL A 15 -2.91 -4.41 3.98
CA VAL A 15 -1.98 -3.31 4.30
C VAL A 15 -2.74 -2.00 4.18
N LEU A 16 -2.62 -1.14 5.18
CA LEU A 16 -3.06 0.25 5.11
C LEU A 16 -1.84 1.17 5.21
N MET A 17 -1.67 2.02 4.21
CA MET A 17 -0.62 3.04 4.20
C MET A 17 -1.24 4.38 3.85
N SER A 18 -0.77 5.45 4.46
CA SER A 18 -1.19 6.81 4.13
C SER A 18 -0.06 7.59 3.47
N VAL A 19 -0.39 8.50 2.56
CA VAL A 19 0.54 9.46 1.98
C VAL A 19 -0.10 10.84 1.96
N TYR A 20 0.71 11.87 2.19
CA TYR A 20 0.31 13.27 2.12
C TYR A 20 1.38 14.07 1.35
N LYS A 21 1.06 15.32 0.97
CA LYS A 21 1.92 16.18 0.13
C LYS A 21 3.35 16.41 0.63
N GLY A 22 3.63 16.19 1.91
CA GLY A 22 4.97 16.44 2.48
C GLY A 22 5.96 15.31 2.24
N GLU A 23 5.50 14.17 1.71
CA GLU A 23 6.35 13.03 1.43
C GLU A 23 7.12 13.17 0.12
N LYS A 24 8.23 12.42 0.01
CA LYS A 24 8.99 12.31 -1.24
C LYS A 24 8.48 11.14 -2.08
N ALA A 25 8.26 11.37 -3.37
CA ALA A 25 7.83 10.33 -4.31
C ALA A 25 8.74 9.09 -4.33
N GLU A 26 10.06 9.28 -4.21
CA GLU A 26 11.02 8.17 -4.10
C GLU A 26 10.76 7.31 -2.86
N HIS A 27 10.47 7.92 -1.71
CA HIS A 27 10.20 7.17 -0.48
C HIS A 27 8.89 6.39 -0.59
N LEU A 28 7.83 6.99 -1.14
CA LEU A 28 6.57 6.31 -1.41
C LEU A 28 6.79 5.07 -2.29
N ARG A 29 7.54 5.24 -3.39
CA ARG A 29 7.87 4.15 -4.31
C ARG A 29 8.61 3.01 -3.62
N ILE A 30 9.65 3.32 -2.84
CA ILE A 30 10.42 2.33 -2.09
C ILE A 30 9.53 1.61 -1.08
N ALA A 31 8.68 2.34 -0.35
CA ALA A 31 7.78 1.76 0.65
C ALA A 31 6.77 0.80 0.03
N MET A 32 6.11 1.21 -1.07
CA MET A 32 5.15 0.35 -1.78
C MET A 32 5.82 -0.90 -2.35
N ASN A 33 6.98 -0.75 -2.99
CA ASN A 33 7.77 -1.88 -3.48
C ASN A 33 8.21 -2.81 -2.34
N SER A 34 8.55 -2.27 -1.18
CA SER A 34 8.91 -3.08 -0.01
C SER A 34 7.74 -3.96 0.43
N MET A 35 6.51 -3.43 0.44
CA MET A 35 5.31 -4.21 0.76
C MET A 35 5.07 -5.33 -0.26
N TRP A 36 5.32 -5.07 -1.54
CA TRP A 36 5.06 -6.04 -2.61
C TRP A 36 6.08 -7.18 -2.65
N ASN A 37 7.28 -6.93 -2.14
CA ASN A 37 8.36 -7.91 -2.10
C ASN A 37 8.52 -8.56 -0.71
N GLN A 38 7.50 -8.51 0.15
CA GLN A 38 7.51 -9.24 1.42
C GLN A 38 7.49 -10.76 1.20
N THR A 39 8.03 -11.52 2.15
CA THR A 39 8.04 -12.99 2.12
C THR A 39 6.65 -13.60 1.98
N VAL A 40 5.64 -12.91 2.52
CA VAL A 40 4.22 -13.23 2.38
C VAL A 40 3.56 -11.97 1.85
N PRO A 41 3.23 -11.90 0.55
CA PRO A 41 2.61 -10.72 -0.04
C PRO A 41 1.15 -10.60 0.40
N THR A 42 0.66 -9.37 0.53
CA THR A 42 -0.77 -9.10 0.68
C THR A 42 -1.46 -9.09 -0.69
N ASP A 43 -2.74 -9.44 -0.70
CA ASP A 43 -3.66 -9.31 -1.83
C ASP A 43 -4.61 -8.11 -1.70
N ASP A 44 -4.49 -7.32 -0.62
CA ASP A 44 -5.34 -6.19 -0.27
C ASP A 44 -4.51 -5.04 0.33
N PHE A 45 -4.08 -4.10 -0.51
CA PHE A 45 -3.33 -2.91 -0.10
C PHE A 45 -4.14 -1.66 -0.35
N VAL A 46 -4.54 -1.01 0.74
CA VAL A 46 -5.19 0.28 0.76
C VAL A 46 -4.16 1.40 0.91
N LEU A 47 -4.08 2.29 -0.08
CA LEU A 47 -3.32 3.53 -0.01
C LEU A 47 -4.27 4.72 0.19
N MET A 48 -4.17 5.36 1.35
CA MET A 48 -4.94 6.54 1.72
C MET A 48 -4.19 7.82 1.38
N CYS A 49 -4.71 8.62 0.45
CA CYS A 49 -4.18 9.94 0.11
C CYS A 49 -4.83 10.98 1.02
N ASP A 50 -4.07 11.50 1.98
CA ASP A 50 -4.55 12.46 2.99
C ASP A 50 -4.43 13.91 2.47
N GLY A 51 -5.43 14.31 1.68
CA GLY A 51 -5.51 15.59 1.00
C GLY A 51 -4.87 15.59 -0.38
N LEU A 52 -4.73 16.79 -0.96
CA LEU A 52 -4.05 16.98 -2.25
C LEU A 52 -2.60 16.50 -2.15
N LEU A 53 -2.17 15.72 -3.15
CA LEU A 53 -0.78 15.27 -3.31
C LEU A 53 -0.04 16.13 -4.33
N THR A 54 1.28 15.92 -4.42
CA THR A 54 2.07 16.51 -5.51
C THR A 54 1.95 15.66 -6.77
N PRO A 55 2.17 16.24 -7.97
CA PRO A 55 2.12 15.49 -9.22
C PRO A 55 3.08 14.28 -9.25
N GLU A 56 4.22 14.39 -8.59
CA GLU A 56 5.21 13.31 -8.52
C GLU A 56 4.73 12.14 -7.65
N LEU A 57 4.01 12.42 -6.57
CA LEU A 57 3.37 11.39 -5.75
C LEU A 57 2.25 10.71 -6.54
N ASP A 58 1.42 11.49 -7.24
CA ASP A 58 0.36 10.95 -8.09
C ASP A 58 0.92 10.05 -9.21
N ALA A 59 2.03 10.46 -9.85
CA ALA A 59 2.69 9.65 -10.87
C ALA A 59 3.17 8.29 -10.35
N VAL A 60 3.69 8.23 -9.10
CA VAL A 60 4.06 6.95 -8.46
C VAL A 60 2.83 6.08 -8.25
N ILE A 61 1.73 6.67 -7.78
CA ILE A 61 0.48 5.94 -7.53
C ILE A 61 -0.08 5.37 -8.83
N GLU A 62 -0.09 6.16 -9.91
CA GLU A 62 -0.56 5.72 -11.23
C GLU A 62 0.27 4.54 -11.77
N GLU A 63 1.59 4.59 -11.63
CA GLU A 63 2.48 3.48 -12.03
C GLU A 63 2.21 2.20 -11.23
N MET A 64 2.04 2.34 -9.91
CA MET A 64 1.73 1.19 -9.04
C MET A 64 0.33 0.62 -9.34
N GLN A 65 -0.65 1.47 -9.65
CA GLN A 65 -1.98 1.02 -10.07
C GLN A 65 -1.94 0.29 -11.40
N ALA A 66 -1.15 0.75 -12.37
CA ALA A 66 -1.01 0.05 -13.66
C ALA A 66 -0.51 -1.39 -13.47
N THR A 67 0.40 -1.61 -12.52
CA THR A 67 1.01 -2.92 -12.27
C THR A 67 0.17 -3.78 -11.30
N HIS A 68 -0.50 -3.17 -10.32
CA HIS A 68 -1.14 -3.88 -9.19
C HIS A 68 -2.63 -3.57 -9.02
N HIS A 69 -3.33 -3.17 -10.08
CA HIS A 69 -4.75 -2.74 -10.06
C HIS A 69 -5.74 -3.65 -9.32
N LYS A 70 -5.46 -4.96 -9.17
CA LYS A 70 -6.34 -5.90 -8.47
C LYS A 70 -6.23 -5.86 -6.95
N ALA A 71 -5.03 -5.53 -6.45
CA ALA A 71 -4.71 -5.56 -5.03
C ALA A 71 -4.52 -4.15 -4.44
N LEU A 72 -4.26 -3.14 -5.27
CA LEU A 72 -4.07 -1.76 -4.81
C LEU A 72 -5.37 -0.95 -4.88
N HIS A 73 -5.88 -0.58 -3.71
CA HIS A 73 -7.04 0.27 -3.52
C HIS A 73 -6.61 1.67 -3.09
N VAL A 74 -6.78 2.66 -3.97
CA VAL A 74 -6.42 4.06 -3.68
C VAL A 74 -7.65 4.83 -3.22
N VAL A 75 -7.62 5.31 -1.98
CA VAL A 75 -8.67 6.14 -1.39
C VAL A 75 -8.15 7.56 -1.25
N ARG A 76 -8.92 8.58 -1.67
CA ARG A 76 -8.47 9.97 -1.68
C ARG A 76 -9.39 10.85 -0.84
N LEU A 77 -8.82 11.51 0.17
CA LEU A 77 -9.49 12.57 0.93
C LEU A 77 -9.27 13.92 0.24
N ARG A 78 -10.31 14.74 0.19
CA ARG A 78 -10.24 16.08 -0.44
C ARG A 78 -9.41 17.07 0.40
N GLU A 79 -9.46 16.94 1.71
CA GLU A 79 -8.77 17.79 2.68
C GLU A 79 -7.87 16.92 3.55
N ASN A 80 -6.75 17.48 4.01
CA ASN A 80 -5.85 16.78 4.92
C ASN A 80 -6.46 16.81 6.33
N HIS A 81 -6.84 15.64 6.86
CA HIS A 81 -7.45 15.50 8.18
C HIS A 81 -6.47 14.97 9.24
N GLY A 82 -5.21 14.75 8.85
CA GLY A 82 -4.16 14.21 9.70
C GLY A 82 -4.18 12.68 9.78
N LEU A 83 -3.03 12.11 10.16
CA LEU A 83 -2.77 10.66 10.10
C LEU A 83 -3.81 9.80 10.81
N GLY A 84 -4.29 10.23 11.99
CA GLY A 84 -5.27 9.45 12.78
C GLY A 84 -6.66 9.38 12.15
N TYR A 85 -6.97 10.21 11.16
CA TYR A 85 -8.20 10.10 10.37
C TYR A 85 -7.99 9.26 9.10
N ALA A 86 -6.75 9.16 8.64
CA ALA A 86 -6.35 8.42 7.44
C ALA A 86 -6.07 6.93 7.71
N LEU A 87 -5.99 6.51 8.98
CA LEU A 87 -5.72 5.14 9.44
C LEU A 87 -6.92 4.58 10.20
#